data_AF-A0A7H4MD20-F1
#
_entry.id   AF-A0A7H4MD20-F1
#
_cell.length_a   1.000
_cell.length_b   1.000
_cell.length_c   1.000
_cell.angle_alpha   90.00
_cell.angle_beta   90.00
_cell.angle_gamma   90.00
#
_symmetry.space_group_name_H-M   'P 1'
#
loop_
_entity.id
_entity.type
_entity.pdbx_description
1 polymer ?
#
loop_
_entity_poly.entity_id
_entity_poly.type
_entity_poly.pdbx_seq_one_letter_code
_entity_poly.pdbx_strand_id
1 'polypeptide(L)'
;MPQSDCARAKRAMEDEFYLELKEGLLEPLAIMERLAIISVVGDGMRTLRGISAKFFAALARANINIVAIAQGSSERSISVVVSNDDATTGVRVTHQMLFNHRPGD
;
A
#
# COMPACT_ATOMS: atom_id res chain seq x y z
N MET A 1 -7.70 2.13 6.34
CA MET A 1 -8.53 2.29 7.55
C MET A 1 -7.70 1.88 8.76
N PRO A 2 -7.80 2.56 9.90
CA PRO A 2 -7.18 2.11 11.14
C PRO A 2 -7.69 0.72 11.54
N GLN A 3 -6.83 -0.12 12.13
CA GLN A 3 -7.21 -1.46 12.57
C GLN A 3 -8.35 -1.43 13.60
N SER A 4 -8.42 -0.38 14.43
CA SER A 4 -9.49 -0.18 15.42
C SER A 4 -10.89 -0.10 14.81
N ASP A 5 -11.00 0.27 13.53
CA ASP A 5 -12.27 0.41 12.83
C ASP A 5 -12.72 -0.89 12.14
N CYS A 6 -11.89 -1.94 12.14
CA CYS A 6 -12.13 -3.18 11.39
C CYS A 6 -13.48 -3.82 11.73
N ALA A 7 -13.80 -3.96 13.02
CA ALA A 7 -15.06 -4.57 13.46
C ALA A 7 -16.29 -3.75 13.03
N ARG A 8 -16.19 -2.41 13.07
CA ARG A 8 -17.27 -1.50 12.65
C ARG A 8 -17.45 -1.56 11.13
N ALA A 9 -16.36 -1.57 10.37
CA ALA A 9 -16.39 -1.66 8.92
C ALA A 9 -16.97 -3.00 8.44
N LYS A 10 -16.56 -4.12 9.07
CA LYS A 10 -17.12 -5.45 8.78
C LYS A 10 -18.64 -5.46 8.95
N ARG A 11 -19.13 -4.98 10.10
CA ARG A 11 -20.57 -4.94 10.37
C ARG A 11 -21.32 -4.09 9.35
N ALA A 12 -20.82 -2.90 9.04
CA ALA A 12 -21.45 -2.04 8.04
C ALA A 12 -21.54 -2.70 6.66
N MET A 13 -20.51 -3.44 6.23
CA MET A 13 -20.52 -4.16 4.96
C MET A 13 -21.49 -5.37 5.00
N GLU A 14 -21.55 -6.11 6.10
CA GLU A 14 -22.47 -7.24 6.26
C GLU A 14 -23.94 -6.80 6.30
N ASP A 15 -24.22 -5.66 6.94
CA ASP A 15 -25.57 -5.11 7.02
C ASP A 15 -26.05 -4.55 5.66
N GLU A 16 -25.19 -3.80 4.95
CA GLU A 16 -25.55 -3.21 3.65
C GLU A 16 -25.70 -4.25 2.53
N PHE A 17 -24.82 -5.27 2.49
CA PHE A 17 -24.80 -6.27 1.42
C PHE A 17 -25.42 -7.61 1.83
N TYR A 18 -26.29 -7.62 2.85
CA TYR A 18 -26.86 -8.85 3.40
C TYR A 18 -27.58 -9.71 2.35
N LEU A 19 -28.39 -9.08 1.47
CA LEU A 19 -29.15 -9.80 0.45
C LEU A 19 -28.22 -10.37 -0.62
N GLU A 20 -27.26 -9.58 -1.10
CA GLU A 20 -26.30 -9.98 -2.12
C GLU A 20 -25.40 -11.14 -1.64
N LEU A 21 -24.98 -11.11 -0.37
CA LEU A 21 -24.23 -12.21 0.25
C LEU A 21 -25.10 -13.47 0.38
N LYS A 22 -26.37 -13.33 0.77
CA LYS A 22 -27.30 -14.45 0.95
C LYS A 22 -27.67 -15.13 -0.37
N GLU A 23 -27.90 -14.34 -1.42
CA GLU A 23 -28.22 -14.83 -2.76
C GLU A 23 -26.97 -15.29 -3.54
N GLY A 24 -25.77 -15.16 -2.96
CA GLY A 24 -24.51 -15.58 -3.57
C GLY A 24 -24.05 -14.69 -4.72
N LEU A 25 -24.55 -13.45 -4.79
CA LEU A 25 -24.10 -12.43 -5.75
C LEU A 25 -22.73 -11.85 -5.37
N LEU A 26 -22.35 -11.96 -4.09
CA LEU A 26 -21.03 -11.59 -3.57
C LEU A 26 -20.39 -12.76 -2.83
N GLU A 27 -19.08 -12.86 -2.94
CA GLU A 27 -18.28 -13.78 -2.12
C GLU A 27 -18.20 -13.28 -0.66
N PRO A 28 -17.96 -14.18 0.31
CA PRO A 28 -17.73 -13.79 1.70
C PRO A 28 -16.59 -12.78 1.84
N LEU A 29 -16.77 -11.81 2.75
CA LEU A 29 -15.78 -10.77 3.02
C LEU A 29 -14.45 -11.38 3.52
N ALA A 30 -13.37 -11.14 2.79
CA ALA A 30 -12.02 -11.45 3.22
C ALA A 30 -11.43 -10.28 4.04
N ILE A 31 -10.94 -10.58 5.24
CA ILE A 31 -10.31 -9.59 6.13
C ILE A 31 -8.85 -9.96 6.33
N MET A 32 -7.97 -9.00 6.05
CA MET A 32 -6.54 -9.11 6.30
C MET A 32 -6.13 -8.07 7.34
N GLU A 33 -5.57 -8.53 8.46
CA GLU A 33 -5.12 -7.68 9.56
C GLU A 33 -3.59 -7.58 9.59
N ARG A 34 -3.07 -6.70 10.46
CA ARG A 34 -1.62 -6.50 10.67
C ARG A 34 -0.89 -6.13 9.38
N LEU A 35 -1.46 -5.18 8.66
CA LEU A 35 -0.88 -4.59 7.46
C LEU A 35 -0.37 -3.18 7.77
N ALA A 36 0.63 -2.74 7.01
CA ALA A 36 1.13 -1.38 7.01
C ALA A 36 1.02 -0.77 5.62
N ILE A 37 0.88 0.55 5.57
CA ILE A 37 0.85 1.32 4.33
C ILE A 37 2.14 2.14 4.25
N ILE A 38 2.94 1.91 3.21
CA ILE A 38 4.13 2.72 2.90
C ILE A 38 3.77 3.62 1.73
N SER A 39 3.86 4.94 1.94
CA SER A 39 3.56 5.94 0.92
C SER A 39 4.81 6.75 0.59
N VAL A 40 5.12 6.85 -0.69
CA VAL A 40 6.11 7.81 -1.21
C VAL A 40 5.35 9.01 -1.73
N VAL A 41 5.78 10.21 -1.35
CA VAL A 41 5.18 11.48 -1.76
C VAL A 41 6.28 12.38 -2.29
N GLY A 42 6.04 13.04 -3.43
CA GLY A 42 6.98 14.02 -3.97
C GLY A 42 6.42 14.78 -5.16
N ASP A 43 6.71 16.08 -5.21
CA ASP A 43 6.33 16.97 -6.32
C ASP A 43 6.91 16.50 -7.67
N GLY A 44 8.03 15.78 -7.62
CA GLY A 44 8.73 15.24 -8.77
C GLY A 44 8.26 13.87 -9.25
N MET A 45 7.26 13.21 -8.65
CA MET A 45 6.88 11.85 -9.10
C MET A 45 6.32 11.80 -10.53
N ARG A 46 5.71 12.89 -11.00
CA ARG A 46 5.29 13.04 -12.39
C ARG A 46 6.45 13.35 -13.35
N THR A 47 7.46 14.11 -12.89
CA THR A 47 8.53 14.64 -13.76
C THR A 47 9.79 13.77 -13.75
N LEU A 48 10.11 13.13 -12.63
CA LEU A 48 11.21 12.18 -12.48
C LEU A 48 10.73 10.79 -12.87
N ARG A 49 10.90 10.46 -14.16
CA ARG A 49 10.64 9.10 -14.66
C ARG A 49 11.44 8.10 -13.82
N GLY A 50 10.74 7.06 -13.34
CA GLY A 50 11.37 5.91 -12.67
C GLY A 50 11.36 5.94 -11.14
N ILE A 51 10.77 6.94 -10.47
CA ILE A 51 10.63 6.90 -8.99
C ILE A 51 9.79 5.70 -8.55
N SER A 52 8.62 5.46 -9.17
CA SER A 52 7.80 4.28 -8.87
C SER A 52 8.56 2.97 -9.16
N ALA A 53 9.34 2.91 -10.24
CA ALA A 53 10.16 1.75 -10.56
C ALA A 53 11.24 1.49 -9.51
N LYS A 54 11.95 2.53 -9.07
CA LYS A 54 12.95 2.45 -7.98
C LYS A 54 12.30 2.02 -6.66
N PHE A 55 11.11 2.54 -6.38
CA PHE A 55 10.34 2.19 -5.18
C PHE A 55 9.97 0.71 -5.14
N PHE A 56 9.36 0.18 -6.21
CA PHE A 56 9.02 -1.24 -6.30
C PHE A 56 10.27 -2.13 -6.33
N ALA A 57 11.33 -1.72 -7.03
CA ALA A 57 12.60 -2.44 -7.04
C ALA A 57 13.24 -2.52 -5.65
N ALA A 58 13.14 -1.47 -4.83
CA ALA A 58 13.66 -1.47 -3.48
C ALA A 58 12.96 -2.50 -2.58
N LEU A 59 11.63 -2.56 -2.66
CA LEU A 59 10.82 -3.53 -1.90
C LEU A 59 11.09 -4.96 -2.36
N ALA A 60 11.15 -5.18 -3.68
CA ALA A 60 11.47 -6.49 -4.25
C ALA A 60 12.88 -6.97 -3.84
N ARG A 61 13.88 -6.09 -3.84
CA ARG A 61 15.25 -6.41 -3.39
C ARG A 61 15.33 -6.77 -1.90
N ALA A 62 14.39 -6.26 -1.10
CA ALA A 62 14.28 -6.60 0.31
C ALA A 62 13.40 -7.84 0.58
N ASN A 63 12.93 -8.51 -0.48
CA ASN A 63 12.01 -9.65 -0.43
C ASN A 63 10.71 -9.33 0.33
N ILE A 64 10.22 -8.09 0.21
CA ILE A 64 8.97 -7.64 0.82
C ILE A 64 7.82 -7.87 -0.14
N ASN A 65 6.82 -8.63 0.29
CA ASN A 65 5.63 -8.88 -0.50
C ASN A 65 4.67 -7.67 -0.49
N ILE A 66 4.14 -7.33 -1.66
CA ILE A 66 3.15 -6.24 -1.81
C ILE A 66 1.76 -6.86 -1.87
N VAL A 67 0.90 -6.47 -0.91
CA VAL A 67 -0.48 -6.94 -0.80
C VAL A 67 -1.42 -6.14 -1.72
N ALA A 68 -1.22 -4.82 -1.78
CA ALA A 68 -2.00 -3.95 -2.64
C ALA A 68 -1.20 -2.70 -3.03
N ILE A 69 -1.59 -2.08 -4.15
CA ILE A 69 -0.99 -0.86 -4.69
C ILE A 69 -2.10 0.15 -4.95
N ALA A 70 -1.87 1.40 -4.54
CA ALA A 70 -2.74 2.53 -4.87
C ALA A 70 -1.88 3.72 -5.31
N GLN A 71 -2.22 4.33 -6.45
CA GLN A 71 -1.57 5.54 -6.94
C GLN A 71 -2.64 6.61 -7.15
N GLY A 72 -2.42 7.79 -6.55
CA GLY A 72 -3.36 8.91 -6.68
C GLY A 72 -3.33 9.52 -8.08
N SER A 73 -4.47 10.04 -8.54
CA SER A 73 -4.61 10.73 -9.84
C SER A 73 -3.83 12.05 -9.93
N SER A 74 -3.42 12.62 -8.79
CA SER A 74 -2.52 13.77 -8.75
C SER A 74 -1.07 13.40 -9.10
N GLU A 75 -0.75 12.12 -9.26
CA GLU A 75 0.57 11.55 -9.59
C GLU A 75 1.69 11.98 -8.62
N ARG A 76 1.30 12.48 -7.45
CA ARG A 76 2.19 12.97 -6.39
C ARG A 76 2.45 11.95 -5.29
N SER A 77 1.66 10.88 -5.24
CA SER A 77 1.81 9.80 -4.26
C SER A 77 1.57 8.41 -4.84
N ILE A 78 2.34 7.45 -4.35
CA ILE A 78 2.14 6.02 -4.54
C ILE A 78 2.21 5.36 -3.18
N SER A 79 1.22 4.52 -2.89
CA SER A 79 1.09 3.79 -1.64
C SER A 79 1.07 2.29 -1.92
N VAL A 80 1.79 1.54 -1.10
CA VAL A 80 1.75 0.09 -1.10
C VAL A 80 1.32 -0.42 0.26
N VAL A 81 0.60 -1.53 0.25
CA VAL A 81 0.23 -2.26 1.46
C VAL A 81 1.17 -3.46 1.60
N VAL A 82 1.77 -3.61 2.77
CA VAL A 82 2.71 -4.69 3.11
C VAL A 82 2.36 -5.30 4.46
N SER A 83 2.99 -6.42 4.83
CA SER A 83 2.94 -6.91 6.21
C SER A 83 3.44 -5.84 7.17
N ASN A 84 2.80 -5.68 8.33
CA ASN A 84 3.25 -4.73 9.34
C ASN A 84 4.69 -5.02 9.83
N ASP A 85 5.10 -6.29 9.82
CA ASP A 85 6.45 -6.70 10.23
C ASP A 85 7.53 -6.20 9.24
N ASP A 86 7.16 -6.00 7.98
CA ASP A 86 8.05 -5.51 6.94
C ASP A 86 8.13 -3.98 6.91
N ALA A 87 7.25 -3.27 7.63
CA ALA A 87 7.08 -1.83 7.50
C ALA A 87 8.39 -1.05 7.71
N THR A 88 9.11 -1.35 8.80
CA THR A 88 10.37 -0.65 9.12
C THR A 88 11.46 -0.93 8.10
N THR A 89 11.58 -2.18 7.63
CA THR A 89 12.55 -2.55 6.60
C THR A 89 12.19 -1.91 5.26
N GLY A 90 10.91 -1.94 4.89
CA GLY A 90 10.38 -1.34 3.67
C GLY A 90 10.66 0.16 3.60
N VAL A 91 10.40 0.90 4.68
CA VAL A 91 10.73 2.34 4.75
C VAL A 91 12.24 2.56 4.60
N ARG A 92 13.06 1.77 5.29
CA ARG A 92 14.54 1.91 5.23
C ARG A 92 15.09 1.70 3.82
N VAL A 93 14.72 0.61 3.14
CA VAL A 93 15.27 0.28 1.82
C VAL A 93 14.77 1.22 0.73
N THR A 94 13.53 1.68 0.83
CA THR A 94 12.94 2.63 -0.11
C THR A 94 13.58 4.00 0.06
N HIS A 95 13.83 4.44 1.29
CA HIS A 95 14.59 5.66 1.56
C HIS A 95 16.01 5.59 0.98
N GLN A 96 16.74 4.49 1.21
CA GLN A 96 18.08 4.30 0.65
C GLN A 96 18.07 4.36 -0.88
N MET A 97 17.14 3.65 -1.54
CA MET A 97 17.09 3.61 -3.00
C MET A 97 16.73 4.95 -3.64
N LEU A 98 15.85 5.73 -3.00
CA LEU A 98 15.36 6.99 -3.54
C LEU A 98 16.28 8.17 -3.24
N PHE A 99 17.00 8.17 -2.10
CA PHE A 99 17.73 9.34 -1.60
C PHE A 99 19.23 9.15 -1.39
N ASN A 100 19.82 7.94 -1.48
CA ASN A 100 21.29 7.77 -1.36
C ASN A 100 22.08 8.09 -2.65
N HIS A 101 21.50 8.80 -3.64
CA HIS A 101 22.30 9.34 -4.74
C HIS A 101 22.87 10.69 -4.31
N ARG A 102 24.21 10.82 -4.35
CA ARG A 102 24.89 12.11 -4.13
C ARG A 102 24.39 13.12 -5.18
N PRO A 103 24.23 14.41 -4.85
CA PRO A 103 24.18 15.43 -5.88
C PRO A 103 25.57 15.49 -6.53
N GLY A 104 25.73 14.92 -7.72
CA GLY A 104 27.01 14.95 -8.46
C GLY A 104 27.35 13.79 -9.42
N ASP A 105 26.46 12.84 -9.70
CA ASP A 105 26.61 11.89 -10.83
C ASP A 105 25.72 12.30 -12.01
#